data_AF-A0A3A6NIQ2-F1
#
_entry.id   AF-A0A3A6NIQ2-F1
#
_cell.length_a   1.000
_cell.length_b   1.000
_cell.length_c   1.000
_cell.angle_alpha   90.00
_cell.angle_beta   90.00
_cell.angle_gamma   90.00
#
_symmetry.space_group_name_H-M   'P 1'
#
loop_
_entity.id
_entity.type
_entity.pdbx_description
1 polymer ?
#
loop_
_entity_poly.entity_id
_entity_poly.type
_entity_poly.pdbx_seq_one_letter_code
_entity_poly.pdbx_strand_id
1 'polypeptide(L)'
;MLAERLNHTYRDLIAIFIFLDSLFVILIVVWFFGFDGNPFMGVLITLLGTGALWELVYLRFKSIKNDLKKRRYRIIDLEHQLNYPYSFIKKIPHPSFGMGWVYLVGKCKVPKKYIGFEEGRLAYPIKEIRDIHHINLYKVNAMHPNYGALIEDINHQKYLIDVRNLEMIS
;
A
#
# COMPACT_ATOMS: atom_id res chain seq x y z
N MET A 1 -4.43 -0.92 -16.45
CA MET A 1 -4.48 -2.12 -15.59
C MET A 1 -4.76 -1.75 -14.13
N LEU A 2 -5.17 -2.69 -13.25
CA LEU A 2 -5.51 -2.43 -11.84
C LEU A 2 -4.36 -1.75 -11.07
N ALA A 3 -3.12 -2.22 -11.29
CA ALA A 3 -1.90 -1.66 -10.69
C ALA A 3 -1.67 -0.19 -11.06
N GLU A 4 -1.89 0.18 -12.32
CA GLU A 4 -1.77 1.56 -12.79
C GLU A 4 -2.87 2.45 -12.22
N ARG A 5 -4.12 1.96 -12.18
CA ARG A 5 -5.23 2.71 -11.59
C ARG A 5 -4.98 2.98 -10.10
N LEU A 6 -4.45 2.00 -9.38
CA LEU A 6 -4.02 2.16 -7.99
C LEU A 6 -2.89 3.19 -7.88
N ASN A 7 -1.80 3.01 -8.62
CA ASN A 7 -0.66 3.94 -8.59
C ASN A 7 -1.06 5.38 -8.95
N HIS A 8 -1.94 5.58 -9.92
CA HIS A 8 -2.50 6.89 -10.24
C HIS A 8 -3.30 7.45 -9.08
N THR A 9 -4.25 6.67 -8.54
CA THR A 9 -5.09 7.12 -7.41
C THR A 9 -4.23 7.52 -6.20
N TYR A 10 -3.19 6.74 -5.89
CA TYR A 10 -2.23 7.05 -4.83
C TYR A 10 -1.46 8.35 -5.12
N ARG A 11 -0.95 8.53 -6.34
CA ARG A 11 -0.23 9.74 -6.75
C ARG A 11 -1.12 10.98 -6.75
N ASP A 12 -2.33 10.87 -7.29
CA ASP A 12 -3.30 11.96 -7.39
C ASP A 12 -3.73 12.42 -5.99
N LEU A 13 -3.96 11.49 -5.06
CA LEU A 13 -4.24 11.82 -3.66
C LEU A 13 -3.08 12.55 -2.98
N ILE A 14 -1.85 12.10 -3.20
CA ILE A 14 -0.65 12.77 -2.67
C ILE A 14 -0.49 14.16 -3.30
N ALA A 15 -0.73 14.30 -4.60
CA ALA A 15 -0.62 15.57 -5.32
C ALA A 15 -1.68 16.58 -4.85
N ILE A 16 -2.95 16.17 -4.73
CA ILE A 16 -4.03 16.99 -4.18
C ILE A 16 -3.69 17.43 -2.75
N PHE A 17 -3.13 16.54 -1.94
CA PHE A 17 -2.71 16.87 -0.59
C PHE A 17 -1.58 17.91 -0.56
N ILE A 18 -0.49 17.71 -1.32
CA ILE A 18 0.61 18.67 -1.38
C ILE A 18 0.11 20.04 -1.85
N PHE A 19 -0.81 20.06 -2.81
CA PHE A 19 -1.44 21.28 -3.29
C PHE A 19 -2.25 22.00 -2.20
N LEU A 20 -3.12 21.28 -1.48
CA LEU A 20 -3.92 21.84 -0.39
C LEU A 20 -3.06 22.33 0.77
N ASP A 21 -2.05 21.57 1.15
CA ASP A 21 -1.11 21.94 2.23
C ASP A 21 -0.29 23.18 1.83
N SER A 22 0.20 23.24 0.59
CA SER A 22 0.90 24.43 0.07
C SER A 22 0.00 25.67 0.07
N LEU A 23 -1.26 25.53 -0.36
CA LEU A 23 -2.23 26.62 -0.37
C LEU A 23 -2.56 27.10 1.05
N PHE A 24 -2.66 26.18 2.01
CA PHE A 24 -2.87 26.48 3.42
C PHE A 24 -1.68 27.24 4.04
N VAL A 25 -0.45 26.81 3.75
CA VAL A 25 0.78 27.50 4.16
C VAL A 25 0.83 28.91 3.58
N ILE A 26 0.50 29.09 2.29
CA ILE A 26 0.46 30.42 1.64
C ILE A 26 -0.56 31.34 2.33
N LEU A 27 -1.77 30.86 2.61
CA LEU A 27 -2.80 31.65 3.31
C LEU A 27 -2.31 32.15 4.68
N ILE A 28 -1.56 31.32 5.39
CA ILE A 28 -1.03 31.66 6.71
C ILE A 28 0.12 32.67 6.60
N VAL A 29 1.01 32.52 5.62
CA VAL A 29 2.06 33.50 5.33
C VAL A 29 1.43 34.86 5.00
N VAL A 30 0.40 34.88 4.16
CA VAL A 30 -0.34 36.12 3.84
C VAL A 30 -1.00 36.72 5.08
N TRP A 31 -1.61 35.89 5.94
CA TRP A 31 -2.21 36.37 7.20
C TRP A 31 -1.17 36.92 8.17
N PHE A 32 0.01 36.30 8.25
CA PHE A 32 1.11 36.68 9.13
C PHE A 32 1.77 38.02 8.72
N PHE A 33 1.93 38.27 7.42
CA PHE A 33 2.52 39.51 6.91
C PHE A 33 1.50 40.61 6.64
N GLY A 34 0.22 40.26 6.44
CA GLY A 34 -0.86 41.20 6.11
C GLY A 34 -1.62 41.76 7.31
N PHE A 35 -1.49 41.16 8.49
CA PHE A 35 -2.10 41.62 9.73
C PHE A 35 -1.02 41.61 10.83
N ASP A 36 -1.04 42.57 11.75
CA ASP A 36 -0.24 42.60 12.99
C ASP A 36 -0.67 41.48 13.97
N GLY A 37 -0.81 40.26 13.45
CA GLY A 37 -1.31 39.09 14.14
C GLY A 37 -0.25 38.46 15.01
N ASN A 38 -0.67 37.90 16.14
CA ASN A 38 0.22 37.21 17.06
C ASN A 38 0.84 35.98 16.35
N PRO A 39 2.17 35.95 16.15
CA PRO A 39 2.86 34.91 15.39
C PRO A 39 2.65 33.52 15.98
N PHE A 40 2.48 33.42 17.30
CA PHE A 40 2.25 32.17 18.01
C PHE A 40 0.90 31.52 17.64
N MET A 41 -0.16 32.33 17.51
CA MET A 41 -1.49 31.83 17.12
C MET A 41 -1.49 31.33 15.67
N GLY A 42 -0.78 32.02 14.76
CA GLY A 42 -0.64 31.57 13.37
C GLY A 42 0.04 30.20 13.26
N VAL A 43 1.14 30.00 13.99
CA VAL A 43 1.84 28.70 14.05
C VAL A 43 0.96 27.61 14.63
N LEU A 44 0.22 27.89 15.72
CA LEU A 44 -0.68 26.92 16.35
C LEU A 44 -1.80 26.46 15.39
N ILE A 45 -2.44 27.42 14.70
CA ILE A 45 -3.49 27.13 13.70
C ILE A 45 -2.91 26.30 12.55
N THR A 46 -1.68 26.58 12.13
CA THR A 46 -0.99 25.80 11.08
C THR A 46 -0.84 24.34 11.49
N LEU A 47 -0.30 24.10 12.69
CA LEU A 47 -0.04 22.74 13.19
C LEU A 47 -1.33 21.94 13.33
N LEU A 48 -2.40 22.55 13.85
CA LEU A 48 -3.71 21.92 13.98
C LEU A 48 -4.33 21.63 12.61
N GLY A 49 -4.27 22.57 11.68
CA GLY A 49 -4.80 22.42 10.32
C GLY A 49 -4.08 21.32 9.53
N THR A 50 -2.74 21.35 9.52
CA THR A 50 -1.93 20.31 8.89
C THR A 50 -2.18 18.95 9.54
N GLY A 51 -2.27 18.87 10.86
CA GLY A 51 -2.60 17.64 11.58
C GLY A 51 -3.96 17.05 11.17
N ALA A 52 -5.01 17.88 11.11
CA ALA A 52 -6.33 17.46 10.67
C ALA A 52 -6.35 16.98 9.21
N LEU A 53 -5.59 17.64 8.32
CA LEU A 53 -5.43 17.20 6.93
C LEU A 53 -4.73 15.84 6.84
N TRP A 54 -3.68 15.60 7.62
CA TRP A 54 -3.03 14.29 7.70
C TRP A 54 -3.98 13.18 8.15
N GLU A 55 -4.85 13.46 9.13
CA GLU A 55 -5.86 12.51 9.58
C GLU A 55 -6.88 12.19 8.49
N LEU A 56 -7.37 13.20 7.76
CA LEU A 56 -8.29 12.99 6.63
C LEU A 56 -7.68 12.14 5.52
N VAL A 57 -6.42 12.42 5.16
CA VAL A 57 -5.67 11.62 4.18
C VAL A 57 -5.52 10.18 4.65
N TYR A 58 -5.15 9.98 5.90
CA TYR A 58 -5.03 8.65 6.49
C TYR A 58 -6.36 7.88 6.44
N LEU A 59 -7.47 8.52 6.83
CA LEU A 59 -8.80 7.93 6.76
C LEU A 59 -9.22 7.58 5.33
N ARG A 60 -8.91 8.44 4.36
CA ARG A 60 -9.20 8.17 2.93
C ARG A 60 -8.40 6.98 2.41
N PHE A 61 -7.11 6.89 2.74
CA PHE A 61 -6.30 5.72 2.41
C PHE A 61 -6.83 4.44 3.06
N LYS A 62 -7.27 4.52 4.31
CA LYS A 62 -7.89 3.39 5.02
C LYS A 62 -9.19 2.94 4.33
N SER A 63 -10.03 3.89 3.90
CA SER A 63 -11.28 3.60 3.16
C SER A 63 -10.99 2.90 1.83
N ILE A 64 -10.07 3.42 1.01
CA ILE A 64 -9.70 2.80 -0.27
C ILE A 64 -9.18 1.37 -0.05
N LYS A 65 -8.29 1.19 0.94
CA LYS A 65 -7.74 -0.13 1.27
C LYS A 65 -8.83 -1.12 1.71
N ASN A 66 -9.84 -0.64 2.45
CA ASN A 66 -10.96 -1.49 2.87
C ASN A 66 -11.87 -1.86 1.70
N ASP A 67 -12.14 -0.92 0.78
CA ASP A 67 -12.94 -1.20 -0.41
C ASP A 67 -12.25 -2.21 -1.31
N LEU A 68 -10.94 -2.09 -1.50
CA LEU A 68 -10.15 -3.07 -2.26
C LEU A 68 -10.22 -4.46 -1.64
N LYS A 69 -10.30 -4.58 -0.31
CA LYS A 69 -10.43 -5.87 0.39
C LYS A 69 -11.83 -6.50 0.31
N LYS A 70 -12.86 -5.69 0.07
CA LYS A 70 -14.25 -6.16 -0.03
C LYS A 70 -14.57 -6.71 -1.41
N ARG A 71 -13.86 -6.23 -2.44
CA ARG A 71 -14.08 -6.67 -3.82
C ARG A 71 -13.51 -8.06 -4.09
N ARG A 72 -14.10 -8.74 -5.06
CA ARG A 72 -13.61 -10.01 -5.60
C ARG A 72 -12.73 -9.74 -6.80
N TYR A 73 -11.73 -10.58 -6.97
CA TYR A 73 -10.77 -10.47 -8.06
C TYR A 73 -10.67 -11.78 -8.82
N ARG A 74 -10.42 -11.66 -10.11
CA ARG A 74 -10.12 -12.77 -11.00
C ARG A 74 -8.69 -12.66 -11.49
N ILE A 75 -8.06 -13.81 -11.71
CA ILE A 75 -6.79 -13.88 -12.42
C ILE A 75 -7.07 -13.89 -13.92
N ILE A 76 -6.53 -12.90 -14.62
CA ILE A 76 -6.68 -12.77 -16.08
C ILE A 76 -5.68 -13.67 -16.78
N ASP A 77 -4.44 -13.65 -16.28
CA ASP A 77 -3.26 -14.26 -16.90
C ASP A 77 -2.15 -14.43 -15.83
N LEU A 78 -1.07 -15.14 -16.15
CA LEU A 78 0.11 -15.39 -15.33
C LEU A 78 1.44 -15.00 -16.03
N GLU A 79 1.42 -14.20 -17.09
CA GLU A 79 2.65 -13.78 -17.81
C GLU A 79 3.63 -13.03 -16.91
N HIS A 80 3.12 -12.23 -15.96
CA HIS A 80 3.97 -11.46 -15.06
C HIS A 80 4.33 -12.26 -13.81
N GLN A 81 5.61 -12.62 -13.69
CA GLN A 81 6.15 -13.29 -12.51
C GLN A 81 6.65 -12.30 -11.46
N LEU A 82 6.49 -12.66 -10.20
CA LEU A 82 7.06 -11.93 -9.09
C LEU A 82 8.57 -12.16 -9.02
N ASN A 83 9.36 -11.08 -8.91
CA ASN A 83 10.78 -11.18 -8.57
C ASN A 83 10.91 -11.50 -7.08
N TYR A 84 10.75 -12.78 -6.73
CA TYR A 84 10.54 -13.24 -5.36
C TYR A 84 11.48 -14.39 -4.99
N PRO A 85 12.25 -14.30 -3.88
CA PRO A 85 13.23 -15.32 -3.53
C PRO A 85 12.53 -16.63 -3.11
N TYR A 86 13.04 -17.78 -3.54
CA TYR A 86 12.47 -19.08 -3.18
C TYR A 86 12.55 -19.38 -1.67
N SER A 87 13.60 -18.91 -1.00
CA SER A 87 13.79 -19.03 0.44
C SER A 87 14.78 -17.97 0.95
N PHE A 88 14.75 -17.68 2.24
CA PHE A 88 15.75 -16.80 2.87
C PHE A 88 15.95 -17.11 4.35
N ILE A 89 17.08 -16.67 4.88
CA ILE A 89 17.37 -16.75 6.32
C ILE A 89 16.64 -15.60 7.02
N LYS A 90 15.77 -15.94 7.96
CA LYS A 90 15.01 -14.99 8.76
C LYS A 90 15.96 -14.13 9.60
N LYS A 91 15.95 -12.83 9.32
CA LYS A 91 16.62 -11.79 10.11
C LYS A 91 15.58 -10.95 10.84
N ILE A 92 16.01 -9.96 11.63
CA ILE A 92 15.08 -9.01 12.23
C ILE A 92 14.41 -8.20 11.09
N PRO A 93 13.07 -8.09 11.05
CA PRO A 93 12.40 -7.28 10.04
C PRO A 93 12.65 -5.79 10.31
N HIS A 94 12.84 -5.02 9.25
CA HIS A 94 13.06 -3.58 9.29
C HIS A 94 11.81 -2.81 8.83
N PRO A 95 11.53 -1.62 9.39
CA PRO A 95 10.49 -0.76 8.86
C PRO A 95 10.91 -0.22 7.49
N SER A 96 10.02 -0.28 6.50
CA SER A 96 10.20 0.32 5.18
C SER A 96 9.02 1.21 4.83
N PHE A 97 9.34 2.41 4.34
CA PHE A 97 8.35 3.33 3.79
C PHE A 97 7.55 2.65 2.67
N GLY A 98 6.21 2.77 2.69
CA GLY A 98 5.29 2.17 1.71
C GLY A 98 4.98 0.67 1.88
N MET A 99 5.92 -0.15 2.38
CA MET A 99 5.75 -1.61 2.49
C MET A 99 5.47 -2.12 3.92
N GLY A 100 5.68 -1.30 4.94
CA GLY A 100 5.61 -1.71 6.34
C GLY A 100 6.84 -2.50 6.76
N TRP A 101 6.67 -3.51 7.63
CA TRP A 101 7.77 -4.36 8.07
C TRP A 101 8.21 -5.32 6.96
N VAL A 102 9.50 -5.31 6.65
CA VAL A 102 10.11 -6.12 5.57
C VAL A 102 11.35 -6.88 6.06
N TYR A 103 11.63 -8.02 5.46
CA TYR A 103 12.92 -8.70 5.57
C TYR A 103 13.82 -8.29 4.40
N LEU A 104 15.10 -8.07 4.68
CA LEU A 104 16.10 -7.75 3.67
C LEU A 104 16.79 -9.05 3.21
N VAL A 105 16.62 -9.38 1.93
CA VAL A 105 17.16 -10.59 1.30
C VAL A 105 18.04 -10.16 0.13
N GLY A 106 19.35 -10.09 0.33
CA GLY A 106 20.26 -9.51 -0.65
C GLY A 106 19.89 -8.06 -0.97
N LYS A 107 19.57 -7.78 -2.24
CA LYS A 107 19.08 -6.45 -2.70
C LYS A 107 17.55 -6.32 -2.68
N CYS A 108 16.82 -7.37 -2.28
CA CYS A 108 15.36 -7.42 -2.31
C CYS A 108 14.74 -7.17 -0.93
N LYS A 109 13.58 -6.52 -0.90
CA LYS A 109 12.77 -6.27 0.31
C LYS A 109 11.53 -7.14 0.27
N VAL A 110 11.39 -8.09 1.20
CA VAL A 110 10.25 -9.01 1.28
C VAL A 110 9.31 -8.57 2.40
N PRO A 111 8.07 -8.14 2.12
CA PRO A 111 7.12 -7.76 3.17
C PRO A 111 6.83 -8.94 4.12
N LYS A 112 6.86 -8.70 5.44
CA LYS A 112 6.64 -9.73 6.47
C LYS A 112 5.33 -10.50 6.28
N LYS A 113 4.29 -9.79 5.83
CA LYS A 113 2.95 -10.32 5.54
C LYS A 113 2.90 -11.34 4.40
N TYR A 114 3.95 -11.47 3.57
CA TYR A 114 3.97 -12.35 2.39
C TYR A 114 4.76 -13.65 2.65
N ILE A 115 5.05 -13.95 3.93
CA ILE A 115 5.76 -15.13 4.39
C ILE A 115 4.77 -16.03 5.12
N GLY A 116 4.73 -17.30 4.72
CA GLY A 116 3.71 -18.25 5.17
C GLY A 116 4.28 -19.52 5.80
N PHE A 117 5.54 -19.87 5.52
CA PHE A 117 6.16 -21.08 6.04
C PHE A 117 7.48 -20.71 6.72
N GLU A 118 7.65 -21.10 7.98
CA GLU A 118 8.87 -20.85 8.74
C GLU A 118 9.41 -22.19 9.30
N GLU A 119 10.66 -22.51 8.98
CA GLU A 119 11.37 -23.70 9.47
C GLU A 119 12.61 -23.25 10.24
N GLY A 120 12.48 -23.10 11.56
CA GLY A 120 13.56 -22.63 12.43
C GLY A 120 14.05 -21.23 12.02
N ARG A 121 15.28 -21.15 11.47
CA ARG A 121 15.88 -19.90 10.97
C ARG A 121 15.61 -19.63 9.49
N LEU A 122 15.09 -20.60 8.75
CA LEU A 122 14.73 -20.46 7.35
C LEU A 122 13.25 -20.05 7.25
N ALA A 123 12.96 -19.10 6.37
CA ALA A 123 11.60 -18.69 6.08
C ALA A 123 11.35 -18.79 4.58
N TYR A 124 10.17 -19.28 4.23
CA TYR A 124 9.71 -19.39 2.87
C TYR A 124 8.53 -18.46 2.64
N PRO A 125 8.54 -17.81 1.48
CA PRO A 125 7.41 -17.04 1.06
C PRO A 125 6.14 -17.86 0.84
N ILE A 126 5.00 -17.19 0.86
CA ILE A 126 3.74 -17.75 0.35
C ILE A 126 3.95 -18.08 -1.13
N LYS A 127 3.46 -19.25 -1.58
CA LYS A 127 3.66 -19.71 -2.95
C LYS A 127 3.00 -18.77 -3.96
N GLU A 128 3.69 -18.51 -5.06
CA GLU A 128 3.11 -17.85 -6.22
C GLU A 128 2.12 -18.79 -6.91
N ILE A 129 0.98 -18.25 -7.34
CA ILE A 129 -0.02 -19.01 -8.08
C ILE A 129 0.52 -19.35 -9.47
N ARG A 130 0.46 -20.63 -9.85
CA ARG A 130 0.97 -21.14 -11.12
C ARG A 130 -0.12 -21.56 -12.10
N ASP A 131 -1.33 -21.79 -11.59
CA ASP A 131 -2.45 -22.28 -12.38
C ASP A 131 -3.71 -21.46 -12.07
N ILE A 132 -4.48 -21.15 -13.11
CA ILE A 132 -5.76 -20.45 -12.97
C ILE A 132 -6.84 -21.49 -12.64
N HIS A 133 -7.36 -21.47 -11.41
CA HIS A 133 -8.44 -22.38 -11.02
C HIS A 133 -9.78 -21.97 -11.63
N HIS A 134 -10.63 -22.96 -11.95
CA HIS A 134 -11.94 -22.76 -12.61
C HIS A 134 -12.90 -21.80 -11.90
N ILE A 135 -12.82 -21.68 -10.57
CA ILE A 135 -13.73 -20.82 -9.79
C ILE A 135 -13.20 -19.37 -9.74
N ASN A 136 -11.91 -19.14 -10.04
CA ASN A 136 -11.22 -17.86 -10.31
C ASN A 136 -11.69 -16.62 -9.52
N LEU A 137 -12.15 -16.80 -8.28
CA LEU A 137 -12.70 -15.76 -7.41
C LEU A 137 -11.86 -15.68 -6.14
N TYR A 138 -11.07 -14.63 -6.06
CA TYR A 138 -10.13 -14.43 -4.97
C TYR A 138 -10.46 -13.18 -4.16
N LYS A 139 -10.14 -13.24 -2.87
CA LYS A 139 -10.14 -12.08 -1.98
C LYS A 139 -8.73 -11.53 -1.87
N VAL A 140 -8.55 -10.23 -2.02
CA VAL A 140 -7.24 -9.59 -1.79
C VAL A 140 -7.08 -9.28 -0.31
N ASN A 141 -6.12 -9.93 0.34
CA ASN A 141 -5.77 -9.69 1.75
C ASN A 141 -4.79 -8.54 1.91
N ALA A 142 -3.84 -8.44 0.99
CA ALA A 142 -2.92 -7.33 0.92
C ALA A 142 -2.51 -7.10 -0.53
N MET A 143 -2.26 -5.85 -0.88
CA MET A 143 -1.78 -5.49 -2.20
C MET A 143 -0.70 -4.43 -2.04
N HIS A 144 0.32 -4.51 -2.89
CA HIS A 144 1.32 -3.47 -3.02
C HIS A 144 1.59 -3.27 -4.51
N PRO A 145 1.40 -2.05 -5.04
CA PRO A 145 1.31 -1.83 -6.49
C PRO A 145 2.60 -2.17 -7.23
N ASN A 146 3.76 -2.00 -6.58
CA ASN A 146 5.07 -2.28 -7.18
C ASN A 146 5.68 -3.60 -6.69
N TYR A 147 4.89 -4.47 -6.05
CA TYR A 147 5.41 -5.72 -5.53
C TYR A 147 4.54 -6.91 -5.91
N GLY A 148 3.24 -6.87 -5.60
CA GLY A 148 2.37 -8.02 -5.76
C GLY A 148 1.17 -7.96 -4.81
N ALA A 149 0.23 -8.86 -5.03
CA ALA A 149 -0.95 -9.06 -4.21
C ALA A 149 -0.88 -10.41 -3.47
N LEU A 150 -1.28 -10.38 -2.21
CA LEU A 150 -1.63 -11.55 -1.42
C LEU A 150 -3.12 -11.79 -1.59
N ILE A 151 -3.44 -12.84 -2.31
CA ILE A 151 -4.81 -13.30 -2.56
C ILE A 151 -5.13 -14.52 -1.71
N GLU A 152 -6.42 -14.73 -1.47
CA GLU A 152 -6.96 -15.86 -0.73
C GLU A 152 -8.11 -16.47 -1.53
N ASP A 153 -8.08 -17.79 -1.70
CA ASP A 153 -9.13 -18.56 -2.37
C ASP A 153 -10.31 -18.85 -1.42
N ILE A 154 -11.30 -19.60 -1.92
CA ILE A 154 -12.49 -19.99 -1.14
C ILE A 154 -12.13 -20.96 0.00
N ASN A 155 -11.05 -21.71 -0.14
CA ASN A 155 -10.55 -22.66 0.85
C ASN A 155 -9.61 -22.01 1.87
N HIS A 156 -9.53 -20.68 1.92
CA HIS A 156 -8.62 -19.92 2.78
C HIS A 156 -7.13 -20.14 2.50
N GLN A 157 -6.79 -20.71 1.35
CA GLN A 157 -5.41 -20.85 0.90
C GLN A 157 -4.92 -19.54 0.33
N LYS A 158 -3.73 -19.14 0.79
CA LYS A 158 -3.12 -17.87 0.43
C LYS A 158 -2.11 -18.07 -0.68
N TYR A 159 -2.16 -17.19 -1.67
CA TYR A 159 -1.26 -17.17 -2.81
C TYR A 159 -0.74 -15.78 -3.07
N LEU A 160 0.44 -15.71 -3.69
CA LEU A 160 0.97 -14.46 -4.21
C LEU A 160 0.80 -14.41 -5.72
N ILE A 161 0.57 -13.20 -6.23
CA ILE A 161 0.45 -12.93 -7.65
C ILE A 161 0.90 -11.50 -7.96
N ASP A 162 1.43 -11.25 -9.15
CA ASP A 162 1.62 -9.88 -9.64
C ASP A 162 0.25 -9.15 -9.74
N VAL A 163 0.23 -7.87 -9.36
CA VAL A 163 -1.01 -7.07 -9.38
C VAL A 163 -1.55 -6.88 -10.80
N ARG A 164 -0.69 -6.93 -11.82
CA ARG A 164 -1.07 -6.82 -13.24
C ARG A 164 -1.89 -7.99 -13.73
N ASN A 165 -1.72 -9.15 -13.11
CA ASN A 165 -2.43 -10.38 -13.44
C ASN A 165 -3.84 -10.43 -12.83
N LEU A 166 -4.22 -9.43 -12.03
CA LEU A 166 -5.52 -9.37 -11.35
C LEU A 166 -6.48 -8.39 -12.02
N GLU A 167 -7.71 -8.85 -12.24
CA GLU A 167 -8.88 -8.03 -12.54
C GLU A 167 -9.78 -7.91 -11.34
N MET A 168 -10.38 -6.73 -11.18
CA MET A 168 -11.44 -6.52 -10.20
C MET A 168 -12.78 -6.86 -10.85
N ILE A 169 -13.53 -7.76 -10.24
CA ILE A 169 -14.90 -8.07 -10.67
C ILE A 169 -15.82 -7.05 -10.01
N SER A 170 -16.55 -6.31 -10.85
CA SER A 170 -17.53 -5.30 -10.44
C SER A 170 -18.78 -5.93 -9.84
#